data_AF-A0A838NIB7-F1
#
_entry.id   AF-A0A838NIB7-F1
#
_cell.length_a   1.000
_cell.length_b   1.000
_cell.length_c   1.000
_cell.angle_alpha   90.00
_cell.angle_beta   90.00
_cell.angle_gamma   90.00
#
_symmetry.space_group_name_H-M   'P 1'
#
loop_
_entity.id
_entity.type
_entity.pdbx_description
1 polymer ?
#
loop_
_entity_poly.entity_id
_entity_poly.type
_entity_poly.pdbx_seq_one_letter_code
_entity_poly.pdbx_strand_id
1 'polypeptide(L)'
;MPADQYQSDVYTGKALDFIQRRAPEAAAGGAAFFLFVTYLAPHSGSPVEPGDPGLANPVPAPRHKGRFAGERLPATPAFNEADVSDKPASMRANAVLKPGRMNQILLAYRQHLESLLAVDERVARIVEALRVAGVLENTLVIFTSDNGYFRGEHRIASGKILPEMVFQSATLGRTKVAP
;
A
#
# COMPACT_ATOMS: atom_id res chain seq x y z
N MET A 1 -0.93 0.22 20.71
CA MET A 1 0.50 -0.11 20.49
C MET A 1 1.31 0.92 21.26
N PRO A 2 2.43 0.54 21.90
CA PRO A 2 3.42 1.48 22.39
C PRO A 2 3.82 2.51 21.32
N ALA A 3 4.20 3.72 21.73
CA ALA A 3 4.45 4.86 20.83
C ALA A 3 5.63 4.65 19.87
N ASP A 4 6.51 3.69 20.16
CA ASP A 4 7.66 3.30 19.36
C ASP A 4 7.36 2.18 18.34
N GLN A 5 6.13 1.66 18.32
CA GLN A 5 5.76 0.55 17.44
C GLN A 5 5.00 1.02 16.20
N TYR A 6 5.48 0.59 15.03
CA TYR A 6 4.77 0.78 13.76
C TYR A 6 3.85 -0.41 13.49
N GLN A 7 2.61 -0.16 13.06
CA GLN A 7 1.58 -1.19 12.96
C GLN A 7 2.00 -2.38 12.09
N SER A 8 2.60 -2.12 10.92
CA SER A 8 3.08 -3.18 10.02
C SER A 8 4.14 -4.06 10.67
N ASP A 9 4.97 -3.49 11.56
CA ASP A 9 5.98 -4.25 12.29
C ASP A 9 5.33 -5.23 13.27
N VAL A 10 4.28 -4.81 13.98
CA VAL A 10 3.56 -5.65 14.95
C VAL A 10 2.77 -6.77 14.28
N TYR A 11 2.01 -6.46 13.21
CA TYR A 11 1.25 -7.48 12.49
C TYR A 11 2.16 -8.53 11.85
N THR A 12 3.32 -8.10 11.36
CA THR A 12 4.32 -9.02 10.82
C THR A 12 4.94 -9.87 11.91
N GLY A 13 5.24 -9.30 13.09
CA GLY A 13 5.72 -10.11 14.22
C GLY A 13 4.75 -11.26 14.56
N LYS A 14 3.45 -10.99 14.57
CA LYS A 14 2.42 -12.02 14.78
C LYS A 14 2.35 -13.05 13.65
N ALA A 15 2.48 -12.60 12.40
CA ALA A 15 2.52 -13.48 11.23
C ALA A 15 3.73 -14.43 11.27
N LEU A 16 4.90 -13.91 11.62
CA LEU A 16 6.14 -14.69 11.73
C LEU A 16 6.05 -15.74 12.84
N ASP A 17 5.53 -15.35 14.02
CA ASP A 17 5.28 -16.29 15.13
C ASP A 17 4.28 -17.38 14.73
N PHE A 18 3.21 -17.03 14.01
CA PHE A 18 2.28 -18.02 13.46
C PHE A 18 2.97 -19.00 12.50
N ILE A 19 3.76 -18.51 11.54
CA ILE A 19 4.50 -19.35 10.59
C ILE A 19 5.45 -20.28 11.35
N GLN A 20 6.22 -19.75 12.31
CA GLN A 20 7.14 -20.56 13.11
C GLN A 20 6.43 -21.72 13.83
N ARG A 21 5.21 -21.48 14.33
CA ARG A 21 4.44 -22.50 15.06
C ARG A 21 3.71 -23.51 14.17
N ARG A 22 3.32 -23.12 12.93
CA ARG A 22 2.46 -23.94 12.06
C ARG A 22 3.17 -24.57 10.87
N ALA A 23 4.22 -23.93 10.36
CA ALA A 23 4.95 -24.43 9.19
C ALA A 23 5.62 -25.79 9.41
N PRO A 24 6.21 -26.13 10.58
CA PRO A 24 6.80 -27.45 10.78
C PRO A 24 5.78 -28.60 10.68
N GLU A 25 4.56 -28.39 11.19
CA GLU A 25 3.47 -29.37 11.09
C GLU A 25 3.07 -29.58 9.62
N ALA A 26 2.86 -28.48 8.87
CA ALA A 26 2.54 -28.55 7.45
C ALA A 26 3.66 -29.21 6.63
N ALA A 27 4.93 -28.91 6.94
CA ALA A 27 6.10 -29.52 6.28
C ALA A 27 6.19 -31.03 6.51
N ALA A 28 5.75 -31.51 7.68
CA ALA A 28 5.71 -32.93 8.02
C ALA A 28 4.48 -33.67 7.46
N GLY A 29 3.69 -33.05 6.58
CA GLY A 29 2.48 -33.64 6.00
C GLY A 29 1.26 -33.57 6.93
N GLY A 30 1.31 -32.75 7.98
CA GLY A 30 0.19 -32.48 8.88
C GLY A 30 -0.80 -31.46 8.31
N ALA A 31 -1.54 -30.78 9.19
CA ALA A 31 -2.57 -29.84 8.77
C ALA A 31 -1.99 -28.62 8.01
N ALA A 32 -2.58 -28.30 6.86
CA ALA A 32 -2.30 -27.05 6.18
C ALA A 32 -2.75 -25.84 7.01
N PHE A 33 -2.17 -24.66 6.75
CA PHE A 33 -2.55 -23.42 7.42
C PHE A 33 -3.09 -22.38 6.44
N PHE A 34 -3.93 -21.49 6.98
CA PHE A 34 -4.35 -20.26 6.32
C PHE A 34 -3.90 -19.08 7.18
N LEU A 35 -3.25 -18.09 6.55
CA LEU A 35 -2.77 -16.88 7.20
C LEU A 35 -3.19 -15.68 6.35
N PHE A 36 -3.91 -14.75 6.98
CA PHE A 36 -4.34 -13.51 6.34
C PHE A 36 -3.81 -12.31 7.11
N VAL A 37 -2.98 -11.50 6.45
CA VAL A 37 -2.31 -10.33 7.04
C VAL A 37 -2.77 -9.07 6.32
N THR A 38 -3.37 -8.14 7.05
CA THR A 38 -3.91 -6.89 6.50
C THR A 38 -3.17 -5.70 7.09
N TYR A 39 -2.39 -5.00 6.27
CA TYR A 39 -1.73 -3.76 6.67
C TYR A 39 -2.66 -2.56 6.48
N LEU A 40 -2.62 -1.59 7.40
CA LEU A 40 -3.34 -0.33 7.24
C LEU A 40 -2.68 0.57 6.20
N ALA A 41 -1.34 0.59 6.11
CA ALA A 41 -0.63 1.41 5.13
C ALA A 41 -1.04 1.01 3.69
N PRO A 42 -1.28 1.99 2.78
CA PRO A 42 -1.04 3.43 2.92
C PRO A 42 -2.30 4.23 3.29
N HIS A 43 -3.25 3.67 4.04
CA HIS A 43 -4.43 4.40 4.50
C HIS A 43 -4.03 5.59 5.38
N SER A 44 -4.87 6.63 5.36
CA SER A 44 -4.69 7.78 6.24
C SER A 44 -4.65 7.39 7.72
N GLY A 45 -3.77 8.03 8.47
CA GLY A 45 -3.56 7.72 9.88
C GLY A 45 -3.21 8.94 10.71
N SER A 46 -2.91 8.69 11.98
CA SER A 46 -2.48 9.68 12.97
C SER A 46 -1.16 9.24 13.60
N PRO A 47 -0.34 10.16 14.16
CA PRO A 47 -0.57 11.60 14.25
C PRO A 47 -0.33 12.35 12.93
N VAL A 48 -0.91 13.54 12.80
CA VAL A 48 -0.55 14.53 11.77
C VAL A 48 0.68 15.28 12.25
N GLU A 49 1.67 15.45 11.38
CA GLU A 49 2.94 16.09 11.69
C GLU A 49 3.13 17.43 10.96
N PRO A 50 3.99 18.34 11.49
CA PRO A 50 4.35 19.55 10.76
C PRO A 50 4.95 19.23 9.38
N GLY A 51 4.40 19.82 8.33
CA GLY A 51 4.81 19.58 6.94
C GLY A 51 3.96 18.54 6.21
N ASP A 52 3.03 17.88 6.90
CA ASP A 52 2.03 17.03 6.26
C ASP A 52 1.11 17.82 5.31
N PRO A 53 0.63 17.18 4.23
CA PRO A 53 -0.32 17.81 3.33
C PRO A 53 -1.64 18.09 4.05
N GLY A 54 -2.37 19.12 3.62
CA GLY A 54 -3.77 19.38 4.03
C GLY A 54 -4.78 18.41 3.41
N LEU A 55 -4.41 17.12 3.35
CA LEU A 55 -5.12 16.02 2.72
C LEU A 55 -5.07 14.82 3.66
N ALA A 56 -6.05 13.92 3.58
CA ALA A 56 -5.93 12.62 4.22
C ALA A 56 -4.68 11.90 3.71
N ASN A 57 -3.72 11.66 4.60
CA ASN A 57 -2.39 11.14 4.30
C ASN A 57 -2.00 10.02 5.28
N PRO A 58 -1.23 9.02 4.83
CA PRO A 58 -0.66 8.02 5.72
C PRO A 58 0.46 8.62 6.56
N VAL A 59 0.80 7.90 7.63
CA VAL A 59 1.98 8.20 8.45
C VAL A 59 3.10 7.25 8.05
N PRO A 60 4.17 7.73 7.38
CA PRO A 60 5.31 6.89 7.06
C PRO A 60 5.99 6.33 8.31
N ALA A 61 6.57 5.15 8.21
CA ALA A 61 7.43 4.67 9.28
C ALA A 61 8.62 5.64 9.45
N PRO A 62 9.05 5.97 10.69
CA PRO A 62 10.12 6.96 10.90
C PRO A 62 11.40 6.70 10.08
N ARG A 63 11.76 5.43 9.89
CA ARG A 63 12.92 4.98 9.09
C ARG A 63 12.83 5.24 7.58
N HIS A 64 11.64 5.59 7.08
CA HIS A 64 11.34 5.78 5.66
C HIS A 64 10.98 7.22 5.30
N LYS A 65 10.84 8.12 6.27
CA LYS A 65 10.54 9.53 6.02
C LYS A 65 11.59 10.17 5.10
N GLY A 66 11.11 10.91 4.10
CA GLY A 66 11.95 11.64 3.15
C GLY A 66 12.61 10.78 2.06
N ARG A 67 12.41 9.45 2.04
CA ARG A 67 13.00 8.56 1.02
C ARG A 67 12.56 8.93 -0.40
N PHE A 68 11.40 9.57 -0.54
CA PHE A 68 10.83 9.99 -1.83
C PHE A 68 10.76 11.52 -2.00
N ALA A 69 11.61 12.28 -1.30
CA ALA A 69 11.61 13.75 -1.38
C ALA A 69 11.84 14.30 -2.79
N GLY A 70 12.50 13.55 -3.68
CA GLY A 70 12.73 13.91 -5.08
C GLY A 70 11.65 13.43 -6.06
N GLU A 71 10.73 12.59 -5.61
CA GLU A 71 9.77 11.91 -6.48
C GLU A 71 8.74 12.88 -7.06
N ARG A 72 8.29 12.69 -8.30
CA ARG A 72 7.30 13.56 -8.95
C ARG A 72 5.97 12.83 -9.07
N LEU A 73 4.87 13.58 -9.16
CA LEU A 73 3.59 12.97 -9.48
C LEU A 73 3.68 12.31 -10.87
N PRO A 74 3.08 11.13 -11.07
CA PRO A 74 2.97 10.51 -12.38
C PRO A 74 2.29 11.47 -13.36
N ALA A 75 2.91 11.70 -14.51
CA ALA A 75 2.34 12.52 -15.58
C ALA A 75 1.33 11.69 -16.38
N THR A 76 0.09 11.62 -15.91
CA THR A 76 -1.00 10.93 -16.62
C THR A 76 -1.94 11.95 -17.29
N PRO A 77 -2.55 11.64 -18.44
CA PRO A 77 -3.57 12.51 -19.05
C PRO A 77 -4.78 12.75 -18.13
N ALA A 78 -5.07 11.81 -17.24
CA ALA A 78 -6.15 11.92 -16.27
C ALA A 78 -5.84 12.93 -15.16
N PHE A 79 -4.56 13.16 -14.83
CA PHE A 79 -4.19 14.09 -13.77
C PHE A 79 -4.61 15.52 -14.12
N ASN A 80 -5.45 16.11 -13.28
CA ASN A 80 -6.03 17.45 -13.48
C ASN A 80 -6.62 17.62 -14.89
N GLU A 81 -7.34 16.59 -15.37
CA GLU A 81 -7.87 16.49 -16.74
C GLU A 81 -8.51 17.80 -17.23
N ALA A 82 -8.06 18.27 -18.40
CA ALA A 82 -8.47 19.55 -18.96
C ALA A 82 -9.93 19.52 -19.44
N ASP A 83 -10.37 18.41 -20.01
CA ASP A 83 -11.75 18.18 -20.43
C ASP A 83 -12.32 16.97 -19.68
N VAL A 84 -13.36 17.22 -18.88
CA VAL A 84 -14.08 16.19 -18.14
C VAL A 84 -15.51 16.01 -18.65
N SER A 85 -15.84 16.57 -19.83
CA SER A 85 -17.22 16.62 -20.36
C SER A 85 -17.85 15.24 -20.58
N ASP A 86 -17.04 14.21 -20.80
CA ASP A 86 -17.43 12.81 -20.94
C ASP A 86 -17.74 12.13 -19.59
N LYS A 87 -17.28 12.69 -18.47
CA LYS A 87 -17.44 12.12 -17.11
C LYS A 87 -18.82 12.40 -16.53
N PRO A 88 -19.26 11.67 -15.48
CA PRO A 88 -20.52 11.94 -14.78
C PRO A 88 -20.63 13.38 -14.26
N ALA A 89 -21.87 13.87 -14.10
CA ALA A 89 -22.14 15.26 -13.69
C ALA A 89 -21.42 15.69 -12.40
N SER A 90 -21.27 14.77 -11.45
CA SER A 90 -20.54 15.02 -10.20
C SER A 90 -19.04 15.29 -10.42
N MET A 91 -18.41 14.62 -11.38
CA MET A 91 -17.00 14.87 -11.74
C MET A 91 -16.84 16.13 -12.59
N ARG A 92 -17.80 16.43 -13.47
CA ARG A 92 -17.81 17.67 -14.25
C ARG A 92 -17.86 18.92 -13.39
N ALA A 93 -18.50 18.84 -12.23
CA ALA A 93 -18.57 19.91 -11.25
C ALA A 93 -17.23 20.17 -10.52
N ASN A 94 -16.24 19.27 -10.65
CA ASN A 94 -14.94 19.47 -10.01
C ASN A 94 -14.18 20.63 -10.67
N ALA A 95 -13.75 21.58 -9.84
CA ALA A 95 -12.87 22.66 -10.25
C ALA A 95 -11.48 22.13 -10.64
N VAL A 96 -10.84 22.80 -11.60
CA VAL A 96 -9.44 22.55 -11.95
C VAL A 96 -8.55 22.70 -10.71
N LEU A 97 -7.63 21.77 -10.52
CA LEU A 97 -6.71 21.77 -9.39
C LEU A 97 -5.74 22.95 -9.50
N LYS A 98 -5.74 23.79 -8.46
CA LYS A 98 -4.81 24.91 -8.34
C LYS A 98 -3.42 24.43 -7.92
N PRO A 99 -2.34 25.20 -8.22
CA PRO A 99 -0.96 24.82 -7.88
C PRO A 99 -0.76 24.40 -6.41
N GLY A 100 -1.34 25.14 -5.46
CA GLY A 100 -1.24 24.78 -4.04
C GLY A 100 -1.87 23.41 -3.71
N ARG A 101 -2.98 23.05 -4.37
CA ARG A 101 -3.61 21.75 -4.19
C ARG A 101 -2.80 20.64 -4.83
N MET A 102 -2.26 20.87 -6.03
CA MET A 102 -1.34 19.91 -6.68
C MET A 102 -0.09 19.64 -5.83
N ASN A 103 0.44 20.66 -5.15
CA ASN A 103 1.55 20.48 -4.22
C ASN A 103 1.16 19.61 -3.01
N GLN A 104 -0.04 19.77 -2.45
CA GLN A 104 -0.52 18.88 -1.39
C GLN A 104 -0.66 17.44 -1.86
N ILE A 105 -1.15 17.22 -3.09
CA ILE A 105 -1.24 15.88 -3.69
C ILE A 105 0.15 15.26 -3.85
N LEU A 106 1.14 16.05 -4.30
CA LEU A 106 2.52 15.60 -4.42
C LEU A 106 3.11 15.17 -3.07
N LEU A 107 2.92 15.97 -2.02
CA LEU A 107 3.39 15.63 -0.67
C LEU A 107 2.70 14.36 -0.15
N ALA A 108 1.38 14.25 -0.32
CA ALA A 108 0.64 13.06 0.03
C ALA A 108 1.15 11.84 -0.74
N TYR A 109 1.36 11.95 -2.05
CA TYR A 109 1.88 10.86 -2.89
C TYR A 109 3.22 10.34 -2.39
N ARG A 110 4.15 11.23 -2.04
CA ARG A 110 5.45 10.84 -1.47
C ARG A 110 5.27 10.09 -0.15
N GLN A 111 4.43 10.58 0.76
CA GLN A 111 4.16 9.88 2.01
C GLN A 111 3.48 8.51 1.81
N HIS A 112 2.63 8.36 0.79
CA HIS A 112 2.08 7.04 0.42
C HIS A 112 3.21 6.08 0.03
N LEU A 113 4.13 6.50 -0.85
CA LEU A 113 5.29 5.69 -1.24
C LEU A 113 6.17 5.33 -0.04
N GLU A 114 6.44 6.29 0.84
CA GLU A 114 7.24 6.06 2.05
C GLU A 114 6.57 5.07 3.01
N SER A 115 5.25 5.14 3.18
CA SER A 115 4.51 4.19 4.01
C SER A 115 4.49 2.77 3.41
N LEU A 116 4.51 2.66 2.07
CA LEU A 116 4.55 1.38 1.37
C LEU A 116 5.88 0.66 1.51
N LEU A 117 7.00 1.37 1.73
CA LEU A 117 8.29 0.72 2.05
C LEU A 117 8.20 -0.15 3.31
N ALA A 118 7.42 0.29 4.31
CA ALA A 118 7.19 -0.51 5.50
C ALA A 118 6.32 -1.74 5.23
N VAL A 119 5.51 -1.77 4.17
CA VAL A 119 4.77 -2.97 3.76
C VAL A 119 5.69 -3.91 2.98
N ASP A 120 6.46 -3.37 2.04
CA ASP A 120 7.41 -4.11 1.22
C ASP A 120 8.42 -4.91 2.07
N GLU A 121 9.08 -4.25 3.02
CA GLU A 121 10.00 -4.88 3.97
C GLU A 121 9.35 -6.02 4.78
N ARG A 122 8.03 -5.98 4.96
CA ARG A 122 7.30 -6.91 5.83
C ARG A 122 6.79 -8.11 5.06
N VAL A 123 6.31 -7.90 3.84
CA VAL A 123 6.04 -8.97 2.89
C VAL A 123 7.31 -9.78 2.64
N ALA A 124 8.46 -9.12 2.42
CA ALA A 124 9.74 -9.80 2.25
C ALA A 124 10.08 -10.72 3.43
N ARG A 125 9.85 -10.27 4.67
CA ARG A 125 10.08 -11.09 5.88
C ARG A 125 9.15 -12.30 5.98
N ILE A 126 7.88 -12.15 5.59
CA ILE A 126 6.92 -13.26 5.60
C ILE A 126 7.32 -14.32 4.56
N VAL A 127 7.64 -13.88 3.33
CA VAL A 127 8.10 -14.79 2.26
C VAL A 127 9.38 -15.50 2.69
N GLU A 128 10.32 -14.77 3.28
CA GLU A 128 11.57 -15.34 3.80
C GLU A 128 11.32 -16.37 4.91
N ALA A 129 10.39 -16.11 5.83
CA ALA A 129 10.05 -17.05 6.89
C ALA A 129 9.45 -18.36 6.33
N LEU A 130 8.58 -18.27 5.32
CA LEU A 130 8.06 -19.45 4.62
C LEU A 130 9.18 -20.23 3.92
N ARG A 131 10.15 -19.52 3.33
CA ARG A 131 11.32 -20.11 2.66
C ARG A 131 12.22 -20.84 3.66
N VAL A 132 12.58 -20.19 4.77
CA VAL A 132 13.39 -20.77 5.85
C VAL A 132 12.70 -21.98 6.48
N ALA A 133 11.37 -21.93 6.62
CA ALA A 133 10.59 -23.07 7.12
C ALA A 133 10.41 -24.21 6.09
N GLY A 134 10.89 -24.04 4.85
CA GLY A 134 10.83 -25.07 3.80
C GLY A 134 9.44 -25.29 3.20
N VAL A 135 8.48 -24.39 3.43
CA VAL A 135 7.08 -24.55 2.99
C VAL A 135 6.69 -23.61 1.85
N LEU A 136 7.56 -22.69 1.44
CA LEU A 136 7.25 -21.68 0.43
C LEU A 136 6.79 -22.29 -0.91
N GLU A 137 7.48 -23.34 -1.39
CA GLU A 137 7.15 -24.00 -2.67
C GLU A 137 5.76 -24.65 -2.70
N ASN A 138 5.21 -24.97 -1.52
CA ASN A 138 3.87 -25.52 -1.36
C ASN A 138 2.89 -24.50 -0.76
N THR A 139 3.20 -23.21 -0.81
CA THR A 139 2.35 -22.13 -0.28
C THR A 139 1.85 -21.24 -1.40
N LEU A 140 0.53 -21.08 -1.52
CA LEU A 140 -0.06 -20.05 -2.37
C LEU A 140 -0.03 -18.70 -1.66
N VAL A 141 0.76 -17.76 -2.18
CA VAL A 141 0.79 -16.38 -1.70
C VAL A 141 -0.08 -15.51 -2.60
N ILE A 142 -1.10 -14.86 -2.01
CA ILE A 142 -1.95 -13.88 -2.68
C ILE A 142 -1.63 -12.52 -2.08
N PHE A 143 -1.24 -11.57 -2.93
CA PHE A 143 -1.03 -10.18 -2.56
C PHE A 143 -2.04 -9.31 -3.32
N THR A 144 -2.82 -8.52 -2.59
CA THR A 144 -3.88 -7.68 -3.18
C THR A 144 -4.11 -6.44 -2.31
N SER A 145 -4.81 -5.46 -2.88
CA SER A 145 -5.38 -4.32 -2.17
C SER A 145 -6.91 -4.44 -2.08
N ASP A 146 -7.53 -3.70 -1.16
CA ASP A 146 -8.99 -3.54 -1.07
C ASP A 146 -9.52 -2.68 -2.23
N ASN A 147 -8.80 -1.62 -2.57
CA ASN A 147 -9.08 -0.67 -3.63
C ASN A 147 -7.83 0.18 -3.97
N GLY A 148 -7.94 1.09 -4.95
CA GLY A 148 -6.90 2.11 -5.22
C GLY A 148 -7.21 3.48 -4.64
N TYR A 149 -6.47 4.50 -5.09
CA TYR A 149 -6.56 5.84 -4.51
C TYR A 149 -6.35 6.91 -5.58
N PHE A 150 -7.27 7.87 -5.64
CA PHE A 150 -7.16 9.04 -6.50
C PHE A 150 -6.12 10.02 -5.96
N ARG A 151 -5.29 10.55 -6.86
CA ARG A 151 -4.23 11.53 -6.62
C ARG A 151 -4.22 12.57 -7.74
N GLY A 152 -5.38 13.18 -7.96
CA GLY A 152 -5.57 14.28 -8.90
C GLY A 152 -6.20 13.89 -10.23
N GLU A 153 -6.40 12.59 -10.50
CA GLU A 153 -7.10 12.14 -11.69
C GLU A 153 -8.52 12.72 -11.71
N HIS A 154 -8.97 13.19 -12.88
CA HIS A 154 -10.28 13.82 -13.09
C HIS A 154 -10.57 14.97 -12.10
N ARG A 155 -9.51 15.67 -11.67
CA ARG A 155 -9.53 16.77 -10.70
C ARG A 155 -9.90 16.33 -9.27
N ILE A 156 -9.85 15.03 -8.98
CA ILE A 156 -10.14 14.47 -7.65
C ILE A 156 -8.85 14.51 -6.83
N ALA A 157 -8.76 15.43 -5.88
CA ALA A 157 -7.52 15.62 -5.14
C ALA A 157 -7.10 14.41 -4.26
N SER A 158 -8.07 13.70 -3.70
CA SER A 158 -7.84 12.54 -2.83
C SER A 158 -9.12 11.74 -2.65
N GLY A 159 -9.06 10.41 -2.66
CA GLY A 159 -10.21 9.60 -2.27
C GLY A 159 -10.19 8.16 -2.79
N LYS A 160 -11.08 7.34 -2.21
CA LYS A 160 -11.27 5.92 -2.55
C LYS A 160 -12.59 5.60 -3.26
N ILE A 161 -13.64 6.43 -3.07
CA ILE A 161 -15.02 6.10 -3.46
C ILE A 161 -15.53 7.08 -4.51
N LEU A 162 -15.19 6.84 -5.77
CA LEU A 162 -15.78 7.48 -6.97
C LEU A 162 -15.87 6.44 -8.09
N PRO A 163 -16.75 6.60 -9.11
CA PRO A 163 -17.14 5.54 -10.06
C PRO A 163 -16.06 4.98 -11.01
N GLU A 164 -14.78 5.14 -10.70
CA GLU A 164 -13.69 4.40 -11.34
C GLU A 164 -12.77 3.82 -10.26
N MET A 165 -12.70 2.48 -10.17
CA MET A 165 -11.75 1.80 -9.30
C MET A 165 -10.37 1.83 -9.96
N VAL A 166 -9.43 2.57 -9.36
CA VAL A 166 -8.01 2.40 -9.67
C VAL A 166 -7.57 1.05 -9.12
N PHE A 167 -7.27 0.07 -9.96
CA PHE A 167 -6.58 -1.15 -9.53
C PHE A 167 -5.07 -0.96 -9.75
N GLN A 168 -4.28 -0.94 -8.68
CA GLN A 168 -2.85 -1.23 -8.76
C GLN A 168 -2.65 -2.67 -8.27
N SER A 169 -2.70 -3.62 -9.20
CA SER A 169 -2.32 -5.02 -8.93
C SER A 169 -0.85 -5.20 -9.24
N ALA A 170 -0.06 -5.60 -8.24
CA ALA A 170 1.22 -6.26 -8.45
C ALA A 170 0.97 -7.76 -8.25
N THR A 171 0.85 -8.51 -9.35
CA THR A 171 0.78 -9.98 -9.31
C THR A 171 2.21 -10.52 -9.34
N LEU A 172 2.69 -11.09 -8.24
CA LEU A 172 3.93 -11.88 -8.27
C LEU A 172 3.57 -13.33 -8.62
N GLY A 173 3.83 -13.71 -9.87
CA GLY A 173 3.56 -15.04 -10.41
C GLY A 173 4.56 -16.10 -9.94
N ARG A 174 4.11 -17.36 -10.00
CA ARG A 174 4.83 -18.59 -9.60
C ARG A 174 6.22 -18.70 -10.23
N THR A 175 7.26 -18.89 -9.41
CA THR A 175 8.54 -19.43 -9.88
C THR A 175 8.42 -20.95 -9.89
N LYS A 176 8.21 -21.53 -11.07
CA LYS A 176 8.30 -22.98 -11.26
C LYS A 176 9.73 -23.29 -11.69
N VAL A 177 10.58 -23.67 -10.74
CA VAL A 177 11.86 -24.30 -11.09
C VAL A 177 11.60 -25.80 -11.15
N ALA A 178 11.41 -26.31 -12.37
CA ALA A 178 11.42 -27.74 -12.64
C ALA A 178 12.88 -28.19 -12.88
N PRO A 179 13.19 -29.49 -12.67
CA PRO A 179 14.48 -29.98 -12.16
C PRO A 179 15.68 -29.80 -13.08
#